data_AF-A0A4Y7U424-F1
#
_entry.id   AF-A0A4Y7U424-F1
#
_cell.length_a   1.000
_cell.length_b   1.000
_cell.length_c   1.000
_cell.angle_alpha   90.00
_cell.angle_beta   90.00
_cell.angle_gamma   90.00
#
_symmetry.space_group_name_H-M   'P 1'
#
loop_
_entity.id
_entity.type
_entity.pdbx_description
1 polymer ?
#
loop_
_entity_poly.entity_id
_entity_poly.type
_entity_poly.pdbx_seq_one_letter_code
_entity_poly.pdbx_strand_id
1 'polypeptide(L)'
;YYAFIKNPRINSKGMDTSAIMGFMNSLLDVIKREKPDHLAVAFDKEGSQVRTEMYSDYKANRDATPEAIKIAIPYIQDLLRAMHIPIIEMAGCEADDLIGTIAKQAEKENYKVYMVTPDKDFAQLVSENIFMYK
;
A
#
# COMPACT_ATOMS: atom_id res chain seq x y z
N TYR A 1 -4.00 -7.28 10.21
CA TYR A 1 -4.04 -6.55 11.49
C TYR A 1 -3.79 -5.07 11.18
N TYR A 2 -4.78 -4.18 11.35
CA TYR A 2 -4.65 -2.75 11.07
C TYR A 2 -4.56 -1.94 12.37
N ALA A 3 -4.13 -0.67 12.27
CA ALA A 3 -3.92 0.19 13.44
C ALA A 3 -5.18 0.28 14.31
N PHE A 4 -4.99 0.31 15.63
CA PHE A 4 -6.06 0.47 16.63
C PHE A 4 -7.19 -0.59 16.60
N ILE A 5 -7.00 -1.76 15.96
CA ILE A 5 -8.03 -2.82 15.94
C ILE A 5 -8.50 -3.27 17.33
N LYS A 6 -7.63 -3.23 18.35
CA LYS A 6 -7.96 -3.55 19.75
C LYS A 6 -8.60 -2.38 20.52
N ASN A 7 -8.55 -1.16 19.99
CA ASN A 7 -9.14 0.04 20.59
C ASN A 7 -9.57 1.02 19.49
N PRO A 8 -10.68 0.73 18.78
CA PRO A 8 -11.09 1.47 17.59
C PRO A 8 -11.31 2.96 17.85
N ARG A 9 -11.00 3.79 16.86
CA ARG A 9 -11.27 5.23 16.85
C ARG A 9 -12.56 5.48 16.09
N ILE A 10 -13.65 5.66 16.83
CA ILE A 10 -14.97 5.93 16.26
C ILE A 10 -15.24 7.44 16.32
N ASN A 11 -15.62 8.04 15.19
CA ASN A 11 -16.00 9.46 15.17
C ASN A 11 -17.43 9.68 15.68
N SER A 12 -17.85 10.94 15.81
CA SER A 12 -19.20 11.30 16.30
C SER A 12 -20.36 10.78 15.44
N LYS A 13 -20.09 10.33 14.21
CA LYS A 13 -21.07 9.74 13.29
C LYS A 13 -21.06 8.20 13.32
N GLY A 14 -20.29 7.59 14.22
CA GLY A 14 -20.22 6.13 14.36
C GLY A 14 -19.29 5.42 13.38
N MET A 15 -18.51 6.16 12.58
CA MET A 15 -17.57 5.56 11.61
C MET A 15 -16.23 5.24 12.28
N ASP A 16 -15.72 4.04 12.03
CA ASP A 16 -14.36 3.65 12.43
C ASP A 16 -13.31 4.31 11.52
N THR A 17 -12.51 5.20 12.10
CA THR A 17 -11.43 5.94 11.43
C THR A 17 -10.05 5.37 11.75
N SER A 18 -9.97 4.21 12.41
CA SER A 18 -8.72 3.62 12.88
C SER A 18 -7.72 3.36 11.76
N ALA A 19 -8.18 2.73 10.67
CA ALA A 19 -7.33 2.42 9.52
C ALA A 19 -6.84 3.70 8.82
N ILE A 20 -7.71 4.71 8.68
CA ILE A 20 -7.36 6.02 8.10
C ILE A 20 -6.27 6.68 8.94
N MET A 21 -6.49 6.82 10.25
CA MET A 21 -5.52 7.44 11.16
C MET A 21 -4.19 6.70 11.17
N GLY A 22 -4.23 5.36 11.22
CA GLY A 22 -3.04 4.53 11.18
C GLY A 22 -2.20 4.75 9.92
N PHE A 23 -2.85 4.67 8.76
CA PHE A 23 -2.20 4.87 7.47
C PHE A 23 -1.59 6.27 7.37
N MET A 24 -2.37 7.31 7.67
CA MET A 24 -1.90 8.69 7.56
C MET A 24 -0.75 8.99 8.52
N ASN A 25 -0.79 8.46 9.75
CA ASN A 25 0.32 8.64 10.69
C ASN A 25 1.61 8.00 10.18
N SER A 26 1.54 6.77 9.66
CA SER A 26 2.71 6.10 9.06
C SER A 26 3.25 6.87 7.85
N LEU A 27 2.37 7.31 6.95
CA LEU A 27 2.75 8.08 5.76
C LEU A 27 3.44 9.41 6.13
N LEU A 28 2.86 10.17 7.06
CA LEU A 28 3.40 11.44 7.51
C LEU A 28 4.74 11.27 8.23
N ASP A 29 4.92 10.19 8.99
CA ASP A 29 6.20 9.88 9.64
C ASP A 29 7.31 9.62 8.60
N VAL A 30 7.02 8.83 7.57
CA VAL A 30 7.94 8.58 6.45
C VAL A 30 8.29 9.89 5.72
N ILE A 31 7.29 10.69 5.35
CA ILE A 31 7.52 11.99 4.68
C ILE A 31 8.41 12.90 5.53
N LYS A 32 8.16 12.96 6.84
CA LYS A 32 8.89 13.85 7.75
C LYS A 32 10.33 13.40 7.96
N ARG A 33 10.57 12.10 8.10
CA ARG A 33 11.90 11.54 8.39
C ARG A 33 12.77 11.46 7.14
N GLU A 34 12.22 10.89 6.08
CA GLU A 34 12.99 10.54 4.88
C GLU A 34 13.03 11.66 3.86
N LYS A 35 12.04 12.59 3.90
CA LYS A 35 11.93 13.74 2.98
C LYS A 35 12.17 13.34 1.52
N PRO A 36 11.37 12.39 0.98
CA PRO A 36 11.61 11.87 -0.36
C PRO A 36 11.34 12.93 -1.42
N ASP A 37 12.15 12.94 -2.49
CA ASP A 37 11.91 13.79 -3.65
C ASP A 37 10.66 13.35 -4.45
N HIS A 38 10.36 12.04 -4.42
CA HIS A 38 9.23 11.42 -5.09
C HIS A 38 8.53 10.43 -4.16
N LEU A 39 7.20 10.41 -4.18
CA LEU A 39 6.38 9.52 -3.36
C LEU A 39 5.13 9.11 -4.14
N ALA A 40 4.76 7.84 -4.06
CA ALA A 40 3.51 7.32 -4.60
C ALA A 40 2.99 6.20 -3.69
N VAL A 41 1.68 5.92 -3.77
CA VAL A 41 1.03 4.84 -3.02
C VAL A 41 0.32 3.92 -4.00
N ALA A 42 0.57 2.61 -3.89
CA ALA A 42 -0.09 1.60 -4.69
C ALA A 42 -1.26 0.94 -3.93
N PHE A 43 -2.37 0.66 -4.63
CA PHE A 43 -3.51 -0.09 -4.10
C PHE A 43 -3.83 -1.28 -4.99
N ASP A 44 -4.30 -2.37 -4.38
CA ASP A 44 -4.88 -3.49 -5.11
C ASP A 44 -6.18 -3.07 -5.80
N LYS A 45 -6.35 -3.48 -7.07
CA LYS A 45 -7.60 -3.26 -7.81
C LYS A 45 -8.04 -4.56 -8.48
N GLU A 46 -9.13 -5.11 -7.95
CA GLU A 46 -9.78 -6.35 -8.45
C GLU A 46 -8.96 -7.64 -8.33
N GLY A 47 -7.81 -7.61 -7.63
CA GLY A 47 -6.94 -8.77 -7.43
C GLY A 47 -6.22 -9.22 -8.71
N SER A 48 -5.32 -10.20 -8.59
CA SER A 48 -4.54 -10.66 -9.76
C SER A 48 -5.34 -11.60 -10.67
N GLN A 49 -5.68 -11.15 -11.88
CA GLN A 49 -6.33 -12.00 -12.88
C GLN A 49 -5.40 -13.13 -13.33
N VAL A 50 -4.14 -12.78 -13.62
CA VAL A 50 -3.14 -13.73 -14.11
C VAL A 50 -2.87 -14.85 -13.09
N ARG A 51 -2.71 -14.51 -11.80
CA ARG A 51 -2.45 -15.53 -10.76
C ARG A 51 -3.69 -16.41 -10.54
N THR A 52 -4.90 -15.86 -10.57
CA THR A 52 -6.15 -16.64 -10.45
C THR A 52 -6.39 -17.56 -11.66
N GLU A 53 -6.06 -17.13 -12.88
CA GLU A 53 -6.14 -17.97 -14.08
C GLU A 53 -5.13 -19.13 -14.05
N MET A 54 -3.91 -18.88 -13.55
CA MET A 54 -2.89 -19.92 -13.40
C MET A 54 -3.21 -20.90 -12.26
N TYR A 55 -3.81 -20.43 -11.18
CA TYR A 55 -4.18 -21.26 -10.04
C TYR A 55 -5.46 -20.75 -9.38
N SER A 56 -6.56 -21.49 -9.53
CA SER A 56 -7.89 -21.09 -9.06
C SER A 56 -7.97 -20.87 -7.54
N ASP A 57 -7.18 -21.61 -6.77
CA ASP A 57 -7.17 -21.51 -5.31
C ASP A 57 -6.15 -20.46 -4.79
N TYR A 58 -5.59 -19.64 -5.68
CA TYR A 58 -4.70 -18.55 -5.32
C TYR A 58 -5.40 -17.62 -4.32
N LYS A 59 -4.82 -17.49 -3.11
CA LYS A 59 -5.37 -16.73 -1.97
C LYS A 59 -6.75 -17.18 -1.49
N ALA A 60 -7.27 -18.35 -1.90
CA ALA A 60 -8.59 -18.83 -1.48
C ALA A 60 -8.72 -18.99 0.06
N ASN A 61 -7.62 -19.29 0.74
CA ASN A 61 -7.57 -19.46 2.20
C ASN A 61 -7.30 -18.13 2.96
N ARG A 62 -7.23 -16.97 2.28
CA ARG A 62 -7.08 -15.69 2.98
C ARG A 62 -8.43 -15.23 3.52
N ASP A 63 -8.40 -14.75 4.77
CA ASP A 63 -9.55 -14.06 5.33
C ASP A 63 -9.93 -12.84 4.47
N ALA A 64 -11.23 -12.58 4.36
CA ALA A 64 -11.74 -11.41 3.68
C ALA A 64 -11.18 -10.13 4.34
N THR A 65 -10.84 -9.13 3.53
CA THR A 65 -10.41 -7.83 4.02
C THR A 65 -11.46 -7.27 4.99
N PRO A 66 -11.09 -6.90 6.24
CA PRO A 66 -12.01 -6.35 7.21
C PRO A 66 -12.80 -5.15 6.68
N GLU A 67 -14.08 -5.07 7.02
CA GLU A 67 -14.98 -4.03 6.52
C GLU A 67 -14.50 -2.60 6.84
N ALA A 68 -13.93 -2.41 8.03
CA ALA A 68 -13.33 -1.13 8.42
C ALA A 68 -12.20 -0.67 7.48
N ILE A 69 -11.44 -1.60 6.90
CA ILE A 69 -10.41 -1.26 5.89
C ILE A 69 -11.07 -0.88 4.57
N LYS A 70 -12.07 -1.65 4.12
CA LYS A 70 -12.79 -1.35 2.87
C LYS A 70 -13.43 0.03 2.91
N ILE A 71 -14.07 0.36 4.03
CA ILE A 71 -14.66 1.69 4.26
C ILE A 71 -13.58 2.77 4.29
N ALA A 72 -12.39 2.49 4.85
CA ALA A 72 -11.31 3.47 4.97
C ALA A 72 -10.60 3.79 3.65
N ILE A 73 -10.47 2.83 2.72
CA ILE A 73 -9.71 3.00 1.47
C ILE A 73 -10.16 4.24 0.66
N PRO A 74 -11.45 4.47 0.38
CA PRO A 74 -11.89 5.65 -0.35
C PRO A 74 -11.45 6.97 0.30
N TYR A 75 -11.57 7.08 1.63
CA TYR A 75 -11.14 8.27 2.36
C TYR A 75 -9.62 8.45 2.33
N ILE A 76 -8.86 7.37 2.41
CA ILE A 76 -7.40 7.42 2.26
C ILE A 76 -7.03 7.94 0.87
N GLN A 77 -7.68 7.42 -0.18
CA GLN A 77 -7.45 7.89 -1.55
C GLN A 77 -7.79 9.38 -1.70
N ASP A 78 -8.90 9.85 -1.11
CA ASP A 78 -9.25 11.28 -1.15
C ASP A 78 -8.23 12.16 -0.43
N LEU A 79 -7.70 11.72 0.71
CA LEU A 79 -6.62 12.42 1.43
C LEU A 79 -5.33 12.46 0.60
N LEU A 80 -4.94 11.35 -0.02
CA LEU A 80 -3.77 11.28 -0.89
C LEU A 80 -3.91 12.23 -2.09
N ARG A 81 -5.08 12.28 -2.73
CA ARG A 81 -5.39 13.23 -3.81
C ARG A 81 -5.27 14.67 -3.33
N ALA A 82 -5.81 15.00 -2.15
CA ALA A 82 -5.71 16.34 -1.56
C ALA A 82 -4.27 16.74 -1.22
N MET A 83 -3.41 15.76 -0.89
CA MET A 83 -1.98 15.95 -0.67
C MET A 83 -1.16 15.97 -1.97
N HIS A 84 -1.79 15.79 -3.14
CA HIS A 84 -1.14 15.62 -4.44
C HIS A 84 -0.14 14.45 -4.48
N ILE A 85 -0.41 13.38 -3.71
CA ILE A 85 0.37 12.15 -3.75
C ILE A 85 -0.24 11.24 -4.83
N PRO A 86 0.54 10.85 -5.86
CA PRO A 86 0.10 9.90 -6.88
C PRO A 86 -0.40 8.58 -6.28
N ILE A 87 -1.57 8.15 -6.77
CA ILE A 87 -2.15 6.84 -6.48
C ILE A 87 -1.94 5.96 -7.71
N ILE A 88 -1.39 4.77 -7.50
CA ILE A 88 -1.10 3.81 -8.56
C ILE A 88 -1.97 2.59 -8.35
N GLU A 89 -2.84 2.32 -9.30
CA GLU A 89 -3.73 1.18 -9.28
C GLU A 89 -4.00 0.73 -10.71
N MET A 90 -4.11 -0.59 -10.91
CA MET A 90 -4.42 -1.17 -12.22
C MET A 90 -5.27 -2.41 -12.01
N ALA A 91 -6.43 -2.46 -12.66
CA ALA A 91 -7.34 -3.60 -12.55
C ALA A 91 -6.63 -4.88 -13.02
N GLY A 92 -6.77 -5.95 -12.25
CA GLY A 92 -6.13 -7.23 -12.56
C GLY A 92 -4.68 -7.35 -12.07
N CYS A 93 -4.13 -6.31 -11.43
CA CYS A 93 -2.80 -6.32 -10.82
C CYS A 93 -2.87 -5.99 -9.34
N GLU A 94 -1.95 -6.60 -8.59
CA GLU A 94 -1.81 -6.38 -7.16
C GLU A 94 -0.81 -5.24 -6.89
N ALA A 95 -0.89 -4.66 -5.69
CA ALA A 95 -0.02 -3.55 -5.31
C ALA A 95 1.47 -3.94 -5.32
N ASP A 96 1.79 -5.21 -5.04
CA ASP A 96 3.14 -5.77 -5.13
C ASP A 96 3.69 -5.75 -6.57
N ASP A 97 2.87 -6.13 -7.56
CA ASP A 97 3.23 -6.09 -8.97
C ASP A 97 3.56 -4.65 -9.41
N LEU A 98 2.75 -3.69 -8.97
CA LEU A 98 2.90 -2.27 -9.31
C LEU A 98 4.17 -1.68 -8.67
N ILE A 99 4.37 -1.89 -7.37
CA ILE A 99 5.55 -1.38 -6.67
C ILE A 99 6.82 -2.01 -7.26
N GLY A 100 6.82 -3.32 -7.49
CA GLY A 100 7.98 -4.01 -8.05
C GLY A 100 8.33 -3.53 -9.46
N THR A 101 7.33 -3.33 -10.31
CA THR A 101 7.51 -2.80 -11.67
C THR A 101 8.14 -1.40 -11.63
N ILE A 102 7.59 -0.51 -10.81
CA ILE A 102 8.08 0.88 -10.72
C ILE A 102 9.47 0.93 -10.09
N ALA A 103 9.73 0.13 -9.05
CA ALA A 103 11.05 0.07 -8.42
C ALA A 103 12.13 -0.31 -9.43
N LYS A 104 11.87 -1.33 -10.27
CA LYS A 104 12.80 -1.76 -11.32
C LYS A 104 12.92 -0.78 -12.49
N GLN A 105 11.89 -0.01 -12.80
CA GLN A 105 11.98 1.06 -13.79
C GLN A 105 12.81 2.22 -13.26
N ALA A 106 12.52 2.68 -12.04
CA ALA A 106 13.23 3.79 -11.40
C ALA A 106 14.70 3.47 -11.14
N GLU A 107 15.03 2.23 -10.76
CA GLU A 107 16.42 1.76 -10.65
C GLU A 107 17.21 1.96 -11.96
N LYS A 108 16.60 1.66 -13.12
CA LYS A 108 17.25 1.86 -14.44
C LYS A 108 17.47 3.32 -14.78
N GLU A 109 16.70 4.22 -14.17
CA GLU A 109 16.86 5.66 -14.25
C GLU A 109 17.79 6.22 -13.16
N ASN A 110 18.50 5.34 -12.42
CA ASN A 110 19.42 5.67 -11.33
C ASN A 110 18.77 6.30 -10.09
N TYR A 111 17.48 6.06 -9.86
CA TYR A 111 16.85 6.43 -8.59
C TYR A 111 17.20 5.43 -7.48
N LYS A 112 17.35 5.95 -6.26
CA LYS A 112 17.30 5.14 -5.05
C LYS A 112 15.85 4.96 -4.64
N VAL A 113 15.40 3.72 -4.55
CA VAL A 113 14.01 3.36 -4.28
C VAL A 113 13.89 2.72 -2.91
N TYR A 114 12.93 3.20 -2.12
CA TYR A 114 12.57 2.62 -0.83
C TYR A 114 11.14 2.07 -0.91
N MET A 115 11.00 0.75 -0.86
CA MET A 115 9.70 0.08 -0.84
C MET A 115 9.23 -0.02 0.61
N VAL A 116 8.20 0.74 0.95
CA VAL A 116 7.64 0.80 2.31
C VAL A 116 6.61 -0.32 2.47
N THR A 117 7.04 -1.46 3.00
CA THR A 117 6.16 -2.63 3.19
C THR A 117 6.70 -3.56 4.30
N PRO A 118 5.81 -4.17 5.11
CA PRO A 118 6.20 -5.25 6.02
C PRO A 118 6.34 -6.61 5.31
N ASP A 119 5.93 -6.72 4.04
CA ASP A 119 5.93 -7.97 3.28
C ASP A 119 7.35 -8.37 2.87
N LYS A 120 7.78 -9.55 3.31
CA LYS A 120 9.12 -10.08 3.07
C LYS A 120 9.33 -10.52 1.63
N ASP A 121 8.26 -10.76 0.88
CA ASP A 121 8.37 -11.19 -0.52
C ASP A 121 9.03 -10.11 -1.39
N PHE A 122 8.99 -8.85 -0.95
CA PHE A 122 9.71 -7.73 -1.60
C PHE A 122 11.24 -7.87 -1.51
N ALA A 123 11.78 -8.74 -0.66
CA ALA A 123 13.21 -8.99 -0.58
C ALA A 123 13.77 -9.50 -1.92
N GLN A 124 12.94 -10.12 -2.76
CA GLN A 124 13.32 -10.55 -4.11
C GLN A 124 13.70 -9.39 -5.05
N LEU A 125 13.26 -8.16 -4.74
CA LEU A 125 13.46 -6.98 -5.57
C LEU A 125 14.68 -6.15 -5.15
N VAL A 126 15.19 -6.38 -3.93
CA VAL A 126 16.30 -5.64 -3.33
C VAL A 126 17.56 -5.74 -4.19
N SER A 127 18.26 -4.63 -4.30
CA SER A 127 19.48 -4.47 -5.10
C SER A 127 20.36 -3.36 -4.49
N GLU A 128 21.40 -2.94 -5.20
CA GLU A 128 22.24 -1.81 -4.77
C GLU A 128 21.46 -0.49 -4.61
N ASN A 129 20.39 -0.30 -5.40
CA ASN A 129 19.58 0.93 -5.41
C ASN A 129 18.13 0.73 -4.95
N ILE A 130 17.70 -0.49 -4.65
CA ILE A 130 16.34 -0.78 -4.18
C ILE A 130 16.42 -1.36 -2.76
N PHE A 131 15.78 -0.68 -1.82
CA PHE A 131 15.77 -1.02 -0.41
C PHE A 131 14.36 -1.31 0.07
N MET A 132 14.24 -2.19 1.07
CA MET A 132 13.02 -2.32 1.86
C MET A 132 13.08 -1.38 3.06
N TYR A 133 11.97 -0.68 3.31
CA TYR A 133 11.80 0.22 4.44
C TYR A 133 10.67 -0.26 5.33
N LYS A 134 10.91 -0.31 6.64
CA LYS A 134 9.98 -0.84 7.65
C LYS A 134 9.65 0.21 8.70
#